data_AF-A0A8G2F6S7-F1
#
_entry.id   AF-A0A8G2F6S7-F1
#
_cell.length_a   1.000
_cell.length_b   1.000
_cell.length_c   1.000
_cell.angle_alpha   90.00
_cell.angle_beta   90.00
_cell.angle_gamma   90.00
#
_symmetry.space_group_name_H-M   'P 1'
#
loop_
_entity.id
_entity.type
_entity.pdbx_description
1 polymer ?
#
loop_
_entity_poly.entity_id
_entity_poly.type
_entity_poly.pdbx_seq_one_letter_code
_entity_poly.pdbx_strand_id
1 'polypeptide(L)'
;MVAQVQKLPGVHCAFYQQGHCLYEEHVNPGDHIEWTCSEITRFMQEYDEFVDRADRFSLDDDRAARLWESHEAELPPAGALCSAYCSDMCKQCAGGDNLTDCCYELNLICILKLPVCAGVCRRYKHSQISGTASGCSR
;
A
#
# COMPACT_ATOMS: atom_id res chain seq x y z
N MET A 1 -18.67 -8.71 -38.88
CA MET A 1 -17.69 -7.97 -38.05
C MET A 1 -18.30 -7.83 -36.66
N VAL A 2 -17.74 -8.47 -35.65
CA VAL A 2 -18.24 -8.38 -34.27
C VAL A 2 -17.58 -7.14 -33.65
N ALA A 3 -18.36 -6.10 -33.36
CA ALA A 3 -17.84 -4.94 -32.65
C ALA A 3 -17.39 -5.40 -31.25
N GLN A 4 -16.10 -5.28 -30.95
CA GLN A 4 -15.60 -5.50 -29.60
C GLN A 4 -16.10 -4.37 -28.71
N VAL A 5 -17.10 -4.67 -27.88
CA VAL A 5 -17.56 -3.76 -26.83
C VAL A 5 -16.43 -3.67 -25.81
N GLN A 6 -15.66 -2.59 -25.86
CA GLN A 6 -14.66 -2.29 -24.84
C GLN A 6 -15.38 -1.80 -23.58
N LYS A 7 -15.03 -2.36 -22.42
CA LYS A 7 -15.55 -1.89 -21.13
C LYS A 7 -15.02 -0.47 -20.90
N LEU A 8 -15.92 0.46 -20.57
CA LEU A 8 -15.51 1.80 -20.18
C LEU A 8 -14.60 1.69 -18.95
N PRO A 9 -13.34 2.17 -19.00
CA PRO A 9 -12.45 2.07 -17.87
C PRO A 9 -13.01 2.93 -16.71
N GLY A 10 -12.91 2.41 -15.49
CA GLY A 10 -13.39 3.10 -14.29
C GLY A 10 -12.54 4.32 -13.90
N VAL A 11 -11.64 4.79 -14.76
CA VAL A 11 -10.61 5.82 -14.50
C VAL A 11 -11.16 7.16 -13.99
N HIS A 12 -12.42 7.47 -14.29
CA HIS A 12 -13.09 8.66 -13.79
C HIS A 12 -13.92 8.40 -12.53
N CYS A 13 -13.83 7.22 -11.94
CA CYS A 13 -14.48 6.89 -10.68
C CYS A 13 -13.61 7.34 -9.50
N ALA A 14 -14.22 7.92 -8.47
CA ALA A 14 -13.54 8.31 -7.22
C ALA A 14 -12.92 7.13 -6.45
N PHE A 15 -13.39 5.90 -6.71
CA PHE A 15 -12.89 4.67 -6.08
C PHE A 15 -11.89 3.91 -6.94
N TYR A 16 -11.54 4.43 -8.12
CA TYR A 16 -10.59 3.77 -9.01
C TYR A 16 -9.16 4.10 -8.61
N GLN A 17 -8.35 3.08 -8.36
CA GLN A 17 -6.93 3.22 -8.05
C GLN A 17 -6.13 2.22 -8.88
N GLN A 18 -5.34 2.71 -9.84
CA GLN A 18 -4.43 1.92 -10.69
C GLN A 18 -5.02 0.61 -11.28
N GLY A 19 -6.31 0.60 -11.65
CA GLY A 19 -6.99 -0.57 -12.22
C GLY A 19 -7.82 -1.38 -11.21
N HIS A 20 -7.76 -1.03 -9.93
CA HIS A 20 -8.47 -1.70 -8.84
C HIS A 20 -9.53 -0.78 -8.21
N CYS A 21 -10.45 -1.38 -7.44
CA CYS A 21 -11.57 -0.69 -6.81
C CYS A 21 -11.36 -0.59 -5.30
N LEU A 22 -11.25 0.64 -4.79
CA LEU A 22 -11.05 0.97 -3.38
C LEU A 22 -12.37 1.11 -2.58
N TYR A 23 -13.52 0.85 -3.22
CA TYR A 23 -14.81 1.16 -2.61
C TYR A 23 -15.03 0.48 -1.26
N GLU A 24 -14.68 -0.81 -1.15
CA GLU A 24 -14.93 -1.58 0.06
C GLU A 24 -14.03 -1.12 1.20
N GLU A 25 -12.75 -0.88 0.93
CA GLU A 25 -11.83 -0.28 1.90
C GLU A 25 -12.30 1.11 2.36
N HIS A 26 -12.84 1.93 1.45
CA HIS A 26 -13.35 3.25 1.81
C HIS A 26 -14.59 3.17 2.74
N VAL A 27 -15.43 2.15 2.59
CA VAL A 27 -16.64 2.01 3.41
C VAL A 27 -16.34 1.33 4.74
N ASN A 28 -15.41 0.38 4.77
CA ASN A 28 -15.01 -0.34 5.98
C ASN A 28 -13.47 -0.50 6.03
N PRO A 29 -12.75 0.54 6.48
CA PRO A 29 -11.29 0.50 6.54
C PRO A 29 -10.80 -0.64 7.45
N GLY A 30 -9.87 -1.45 6.95
CA GLY A 30 -9.26 -2.54 7.71
C GLY A 30 -10.12 -3.81 7.91
N ASP A 31 -11.30 -3.90 7.29
CA ASP A 31 -12.14 -5.12 7.34
C ASP A 31 -11.49 -6.32 6.66
N HIS A 32 -10.74 -6.04 5.59
CA HIS A 32 -10.11 -7.02 4.72
C HIS A 32 -8.60 -7.07 4.98
N ILE A 33 -8.20 -7.85 5.98
CA ILE A 33 -6.78 -8.06 6.33
C ILE A 33 -5.96 -8.65 5.16
N GLU A 34 -6.63 -9.34 4.23
CA GLU A 34 -6.01 -9.84 3.02
C GLU A 34 -5.43 -8.74 2.13
N TRP A 35 -5.94 -7.50 2.20
CA TRP A 35 -5.47 -6.37 1.40
C TRP A 35 -4.23 -5.69 1.97
N THR A 36 -3.88 -5.96 3.23
CA THR A 36 -2.72 -5.34 3.89
C THR A 36 -1.43 -5.60 3.09
N CYS A 37 -0.59 -4.58 2.98
CA CYS A 37 0.69 -4.69 2.30
C CYS A 37 1.63 -5.61 3.11
N SER A 38 2.14 -6.66 2.46
CA SER A 38 2.99 -7.66 3.15
C SER A 38 4.29 -7.08 3.68
N GLU A 39 4.89 -6.11 2.98
CA GLU A 39 6.11 -5.44 3.45
C GLU A 39 5.83 -4.61 4.71
N ILE A 40 4.69 -3.90 4.76
CA ILE A 40 4.28 -3.14 5.94
C ILE A 40 3.99 -4.08 7.10
N THR A 41 3.22 -5.15 6.86
CA THR A 41 2.96 -6.15 7.89
C THR A 41 4.25 -6.72 8.47
N ARG A 42 5.25 -6.99 7.62
CA ARG A 42 6.57 -7.44 8.07
C ARG A 42 7.24 -6.41 8.99
N PHE A 43 7.33 -5.14 8.56
CA PHE A 43 7.94 -4.10 9.38
C PHE A 43 7.22 -3.92 10.72
N MET A 44 5.89 -3.95 10.72
CA MET A 44 5.10 -3.88 11.95
C MET A 44 5.37 -5.07 12.87
N GLN A 45 5.48 -6.29 12.32
CA GLN A 45 5.80 -7.49 13.11
C GLN A 45 7.20 -7.42 13.75
N GLU A 46 8.20 -7.00 12.98
CA GLU A 46 9.57 -6.82 13.51
C GLU A 46 9.61 -5.78 14.63
N TYR A 47 8.84 -4.69 14.48
CA TYR A 47 8.70 -3.67 15.51
C TYR A 47 7.98 -4.19 16.76
N ASP A 48 6.84 -4.87 16.60
CA ASP A 48 6.08 -5.46 17.72
C ASP A 48 6.96 -6.47 18.49
N GLU A 49 7.69 -7.33 17.79
CA GLU A 49 8.63 -8.29 18.41
C GLU A 49 9.80 -7.58 19.12
N PHE A 50 10.24 -6.43 18.62
CA PHE A 50 11.23 -5.61 19.29
C PHE A 50 10.67 -5.01 20.58
N VAL A 51 9.48 -4.42 20.54
CA VAL A 51 8.82 -3.81 21.71
C VAL A 51 8.60 -4.85 22.81
N ASP A 52 8.07 -6.03 22.45
CA ASP A 52 7.88 -7.14 23.38
C ASP A 52 9.19 -7.58 24.07
N ARG A 53 10.32 -7.53 23.35
CA ARG A 53 11.64 -7.81 23.91
C ARG A 53 12.10 -6.68 24.83
N ALA A 54 11.95 -5.42 24.41
CA ALA A 54 12.34 -4.26 25.20
C ALA A 54 11.62 -4.24 26.56
N ASP A 55 10.32 -4.53 26.56
CA ASP A 55 9.48 -4.62 27.76
C ASP A 55 9.94 -5.75 28.69
N ARG A 56 10.24 -6.93 28.13
CA ARG A 56 10.78 -8.06 28.91
C ARG A 56 12.11 -7.75 29.60
N PHE A 57 12.93 -6.92 28.97
CA PHE A 57 14.20 -6.47 29.55
C PHE A 57 14.06 -5.18 30.38
N SER A 58 12.85 -4.62 30.48
CA SER A 58 12.56 -3.36 31.17
C SER A 58 13.52 -2.25 30.74
N LEU A 59 13.79 -2.18 29.44
CA LEU A 59 14.60 -1.12 28.86
C LEU A 59 13.87 0.21 29.01
N ASP A 60 14.62 1.27 29.30
CA ASP A 60 14.11 2.62 29.18
C ASP A 60 13.94 3.01 27.70
N ASP A 61 13.04 3.94 27.43
CA ASP A 61 12.67 4.36 26.07
C ASP A 61 13.88 4.87 25.27
N ASP A 62 14.79 5.63 25.89
CA ASP A 62 15.98 6.17 25.20
C ASP A 62 16.93 5.05 24.76
N ARG A 63 17.08 4.02 25.59
CA ARG A 63 17.89 2.86 25.26
C ARG A 63 17.21 1.96 24.24
N ALA A 64 15.91 1.76 24.35
CA ALA A 64 15.12 1.02 23.36
C ALA A 64 15.21 1.69 21.98
N ALA A 65 15.06 3.01 21.89
CA ALA A 65 15.14 3.75 20.64
C ALA A 65 16.50 3.54 19.92
N ARG A 66 17.63 3.62 20.64
CA ARG A 66 18.96 3.40 20.04
C ARG A 66 19.17 1.97 19.56
N LEU A 67 18.63 1.00 20.29
CA LEU A 67 18.68 -0.40 19.88
C LEU A 67 17.81 -0.65 18.65
N TRP A 68 16.64 0.01 18.58
CA TRP A 68 15.78 -0.02 17.42
C TRP A 68 16.49 0.54 16.17
N GLU A 69 17.08 1.73 16.25
CA GLU A 69 17.82 2.33 15.12
C GLU A 69 18.91 1.38 14.56
N SER A 70 19.61 0.69 15.46
CA SER A 70 20.63 -0.29 15.07
C SER A 70 20.00 -1.53 14.41
N HIS A 71 18.86 -2.00 14.93
CA HIS A 71 18.15 -3.16 14.41
C HIS A 71 17.49 -2.88 13.05
N GLU A 72 16.86 -1.72 12.90
CA GLU A 72 16.23 -1.26 11.66
C GLU A 72 17.22 -1.20 10.50
N ALA A 73 18.46 -0.75 10.76
CA ALA A 73 19.53 -0.74 9.77
C ALA A 73 19.97 -2.15 9.29
N GLU A 74 19.69 -3.19 10.07
CA GLU A 74 19.95 -4.58 9.73
C GLU A 74 18.76 -5.27 9.04
N LEU A 75 17.56 -4.67 9.10
CA LEU A 75 16.38 -5.23 8.44
C LEU A 75 16.56 -5.25 6.92
N PRO A 76 16.03 -6.26 6.23
CA PRO A 76 15.97 -6.27 4.78
C PRO A 76 15.27 -4.99 4.27
N PRO A 77 15.79 -4.36 3.20
CA PRO A 77 15.17 -3.17 2.64
C PRO A 77 13.73 -3.44 2.22
N ALA A 78 12.92 -2.37 2.15
CA ALA A 78 11.56 -2.46 1.62
C ALA A 78 11.58 -3.09 0.21
N GLY A 79 10.67 -4.03 -0.02
CA GLY A 79 10.56 -4.75 -1.30
C GLY A 79 11.37 -6.03 -1.40
N ALA A 80 12.28 -6.31 -0.46
CA ALA A 80 13.13 -7.51 -0.50
C ALA A 80 12.34 -8.83 -0.59
N LEU A 81 11.11 -8.87 -0.03
CA LEU A 81 10.27 -10.07 0.00
C LEU A 81 8.99 -9.95 -0.84
N CYS A 82 8.84 -8.86 -1.60
CA CYS A 82 7.66 -8.63 -2.44
C CYS A 82 8.07 -8.57 -3.92
N SER A 83 7.69 -9.59 -4.68
CA SER A 83 7.98 -9.67 -6.13
C SER A 83 7.26 -8.61 -6.97
N ALA A 84 6.22 -7.99 -6.42
CA ALA A 84 5.45 -6.92 -7.06
C ALA A 84 5.86 -5.52 -6.58
N TYR A 85 6.91 -5.41 -5.77
CA TYR A 85 7.45 -4.14 -5.31
C TYR A 85 7.86 -3.25 -6.49
N CYS A 86 7.43 -1.99 -6.45
CA CYS A 86 7.84 -0.97 -7.43
C CYS A 86 8.20 0.30 -6.66
N SER A 87 9.47 0.70 -6.66
CA SER A 87 9.93 2.01 -6.18
C SER A 87 10.25 2.98 -7.32
N ASP A 88 10.37 2.47 -8.55
CA ASP A 88 10.78 3.27 -9.70
C ASP A 88 9.70 4.31 -10.05
N MET A 89 10.08 5.59 -9.96
CA MET A 89 9.28 6.74 -10.40
C MET A 89 7.96 6.97 -9.63
N CYS A 90 7.86 6.52 -8.37
CA CYS A 90 6.73 6.91 -7.53
C CYS A 90 6.76 8.41 -7.18
N LYS A 91 6.18 9.27 -8.02
CA LYS A 91 6.03 10.70 -7.69
C LYS A 91 5.13 10.93 -6.47
N GLN A 92 4.28 9.97 -6.13
CA GLN A 92 3.39 10.00 -4.96
C GLN A 92 4.10 9.61 -3.66
N CYS A 93 5.20 8.85 -3.76
CA CYS A 93 6.03 8.43 -2.63
C CYS A 93 7.20 9.40 -2.37
N ALA A 94 7.31 10.47 -3.16
CA ALA A 94 8.32 11.50 -3.02
C ALA A 94 7.96 12.45 -1.85
N GLY A 95 8.01 11.92 -0.64
CA GLY A 95 7.76 12.60 0.62
C GLY A 95 7.95 11.55 1.70
N GLY A 96 8.99 11.69 2.52
CA GLY A 96 9.60 10.62 3.34
C GLY A 96 8.75 10.02 4.47
N ASP A 97 7.42 10.03 4.34
CA ASP A 97 6.47 9.45 5.29
C ASP A 97 5.97 8.06 4.85
N ASN A 98 6.37 7.57 3.67
CA ASN A 98 6.00 6.24 3.19
C ASN A 98 7.00 5.17 3.63
N LEU A 99 6.58 4.30 4.54
CA LEU A 99 7.42 3.24 5.14
C LEU A 99 8.08 2.29 4.11
N THR A 100 7.53 2.17 2.91
CA THR A 100 8.02 1.22 1.89
C THR A 100 8.39 1.86 0.57
N ASP A 101 8.16 3.16 0.36
CA ASP A 101 8.35 3.85 -0.94
C ASP A 101 7.72 3.14 -2.17
N CYS A 102 6.74 2.25 -1.94
CA CYS A 102 6.16 1.41 -2.98
C CYS A 102 5.00 2.11 -3.69
N CYS A 103 5.01 2.14 -5.02
CA CYS A 103 3.95 2.72 -5.87
C CYS A 103 2.55 2.12 -5.66
N TYR A 104 2.48 0.90 -5.12
CA TYR A 104 1.22 0.19 -4.89
C TYR A 104 0.77 0.25 -3.44
N GLU A 105 1.55 0.88 -2.56
CA GLU A 105 1.17 1.12 -1.19
C GLU A 105 0.17 2.28 -1.13
N LEU A 106 -0.88 2.09 -0.35
CA LEU A 106 -1.87 3.11 -0.07
C LEU A 106 -2.42 2.89 1.33
N ASN A 107 -2.07 3.75 2.29
CA ASN A 107 -2.56 3.68 3.67
C ASN A 107 -2.47 2.26 4.26
N LEU A 108 -1.29 1.65 4.22
CA LEU A 108 -1.00 0.31 4.75
C LEU A 108 -1.54 -0.88 3.92
N ILE A 109 -2.35 -0.64 2.89
CA ILE A 109 -2.83 -1.71 1.99
C ILE A 109 -2.05 -1.74 0.67
N CYS A 110 -2.15 -2.86 -0.04
CA CYS A 110 -1.57 -3.04 -1.36
C CYS A 110 -2.68 -2.96 -2.42
N ILE A 111 -2.58 -1.98 -3.32
CA ILE A 111 -3.54 -1.76 -4.41
C ILE A 111 -3.73 -3.02 -5.26
N LEU A 112 -2.66 -3.80 -5.47
CA LEU A 112 -2.72 -5.02 -6.28
C LEU A 112 -3.58 -6.13 -5.67
N LYS A 113 -3.85 -6.08 -4.36
CA LYS A 113 -4.69 -7.05 -3.67
C LYS A 113 -6.18 -6.66 -3.68
N LEU A 114 -6.50 -5.41 -4.01
CA LEU A 114 -7.88 -4.94 -4.13
C LEU A 114 -8.60 -5.61 -5.32
N PRO A 115 -9.94 -5.67 -5.30
CA PRO A 115 -10.70 -6.20 -6.43
C PRO A 115 -10.46 -5.38 -7.71
N VAL A 116 -10.28 -6.08 -8.83
CA VAL A 116 -10.10 -5.44 -10.14
C VAL A 116 -11.33 -4.60 -10.52
N CYS A 117 -11.11 -3.39 -11.00
CA CYS A 117 -12.19 -2.51 -11.41
C CYS A 117 -12.80 -2.98 -12.73
N ALA A 118 -14.07 -3.43 -12.68
CA ALA A 118 -14.81 -3.82 -13.88
C ALA A 118 -15.19 -2.63 -14.80
N GLY A 119 -15.00 -1.38 -14.33
CA GLY A 119 -15.27 -0.15 -15.08
C GLY A 119 -16.74 0.28 -15.13
N VAL A 120 -17.67 -0.67 -15.09
CA VAL A 120 -19.12 -0.42 -15.01
C VAL A 120 -19.64 -0.89 -13.65
N CYS A 121 -19.98 0.03 -12.75
CA CYS A 121 -20.55 -0.31 -11.45
C CYS A 121 -21.65 0.67 -11.04
N ARG A 122 -22.63 0.20 -10.25
CA ARG A 122 -23.71 1.04 -9.70
C ARG A 122 -23.22 2.05 -8.66
N ARG A 123 -21.99 1.87 -8.17
CA ARG A 123 -21.34 2.70 -7.15
C ARG A 123 -20.47 3.79 -7.77
N TYR A 124 -20.53 3.97 -9.09
CA TYR A 124 -19.73 4.95 -9.81
C TYR A 124 -20.01 6.36 -9.29
N LYS A 125 -18.95 7.03 -8.84
CA LYS A 125 -18.97 8.46 -8.48
C LYS A 125 -17.88 9.14 -9.27
N HIS A 126 -18.22 10.22 -9.97
CA HIS A 126 -17.24 10.94 -10.78
C HIS A 126 -16.16 11.56 -9.88
N SER A 127 -14.90 11.22 -10.13
CA SER A 127 -13.72 11.85 -9.55
C SER A 127 -13.66 13.30 -10.01
N GLN A 128 -13.63 14.27 -9.08
CA GLN A 128 -13.32 15.65 -9.43
C GLN A 128 -11.81 15.92 -9.48
N ILE A 129 -10.99 14.88 -9.27
CA ILE A 129 -9.53 14.98 -9.22
C ILE A 129 -9.00 14.73 -10.64
N SER A 130 -8.70 15.82 -11.35
CA SER A 130 -7.93 15.82 -12.57
C SER A 130 -6.45 15.59 -12.23
N GLY A 131 -6.01 14.33 -12.16
CA GLY A 131 -4.62 14.00 -11.86
C GLY A 131 -4.21 12.67 -12.48
N THR A 132 -3.33 12.74 -13.46
CA THR A 132 -2.72 11.62 -14.21
C THR A 132 -2.03 10.63 -13.27
N ALA A 133 -2.66 9.48 -13.01
CA ALA A 133 -1.99 8.32 -12.42
C ALA A 133 -1.10 7.67 -13.49
N SER A 134 0.18 8.04 -13.52
CA SER A 134 1.20 7.30 -14.26
C SER A 134 1.49 6.02 -13.48
N GLY A 135 0.94 4.89 -13.91
CA GLY A 135 1.26 3.58 -13.33
C GLY A 135 2.68 3.13 -13.71
N CYS A 136 3.29 2.25 -12.90
CA CYS A 136 4.53 1.56 -13.27
C CYS A 136 4.28 0.72 -14.53
N SER A 137 5.00 1.01 -15.62
CA SER A 137 5.05 0.15 -16.79
C SER A 137 5.88 -1.09 -16.45
N ARG A 138 5.31 -2.27 -16.66
CA ARG A 138 6.02 -3.55 -16.53
C ARG A 138 6.98 -3.77 -17.69
#